data_AF-A0A7Y3KKI7-F1
#
_entry.id   AF-A0A7Y3KKI7-F1
#
_cell.length_a   1.000
_cell.length_b   1.000
_cell.length_c   1.000
_cell.angle_alpha   90.00
_cell.angle_beta   90.00
_cell.angle_gamma   90.00
#
_symmetry.space_group_name_H-M   'P 1'
#
loop_
_entity.id
_entity.type
_entity.pdbx_description
1 polymer ?
#
loop_
_entity_poly.entity_id
_entity_poly.type
_entity_poly.pdbx_seq_one_letter_code
_entity_poly.pdbx_strand_id
1 'polypeptide(L)' 'MKIPRDLSGTELVRKLKDFGYVPTRQTGSHIRLTTQQNGEHHITIPNHSSLRIGTLSSILSAVADHFSLNREELLKKLF' A
#
# COMPACT_ATOMS: atom_id res chain seq x y z
N MET A 1 9.49 -13.71 -1.06
CA MET A 1 8.16 -14.00 -1.67
C MET A 1 7.97 -13.20 -2.96
N LYS A 2 7.17 -13.69 -3.92
CA LYS A 2 6.83 -12.93 -5.15
C LYS A 2 5.61 -12.04 -4.89
N ILE A 3 5.59 -10.86 -5.49
CA ILE A 3 4.41 -9.98 -5.45
C ILE A 3 3.28 -10.59 -6.31
N PRO A 4 2.02 -10.60 -5.84
CA PRO A 4 0.88 -10.98 -6.67
C PRO A 4 0.75 -10.06 -7.88
N ARG A 5 0.67 -10.64 -9.09
CA ARG A 5 0.67 -9.87 -10.34
C ARG A 5 -0.66 -9.16 -10.63
N ASP A 6 -1.74 -9.58 -9.98
CA ASP A 6 -3.11 -9.10 -10.25
C ASP A 6 -3.78 -8.50 -9.00
N LEU A 7 -2.99 -7.85 -8.13
CA LEU A 7 -3.54 -7.19 -6.96
C LEU A 7 -4.30 -5.92 -7.36
N SER A 8 -5.59 -5.84 -7.00
CA SER A 8 -6.38 -4.64 -7.21
C SER A 8 -6.02 -3.53 -6.21
N GLY A 9 -6.34 -2.28 -6.57
CA GLY A 9 -6.19 -1.14 -5.66
C GLY A 9 -6.98 -1.32 -4.37
N THR A 10 -8.21 -1.83 -4.46
CA THR A 10 -9.06 -2.07 -3.29
C THR A 10 -8.50 -3.14 -2.34
N GLU A 11 -7.91 -4.21 -2.88
CA GLU A 11 -7.28 -5.24 -2.06
C GLU A 11 -6.04 -4.71 -1.35
N LEU A 12 -5.22 -3.91 -2.04
CA LEU A 12 -4.07 -3.27 -1.43
C LEU A 12 -4.49 -2.32 -0.30
N VAL A 13 -5.52 -1.49 -0.51
CA VAL A 13 -6.09 -0.62 0.54
C VAL A 13 -6.52 -1.44 1.75
N ARG A 14 -7.18 -2.58 1.55
CA ARG A 14 -7.62 -3.45 2.65
C ARG A 14 -6.45 -4.02 3.43
N LYS A 15 -5.42 -4.53 2.75
CA LYS A 15 -4.23 -5.11 3.39
C LYS A 15 -3.42 -4.07 4.17
N LEU A 16 -3.34 -2.85 3.68
CA LEU A 16 -2.60 -1.78 4.36
C LEU A 16 -3.29 -1.26 5.63
N LYS A 17 -4.54 -1.66 5.90
CA LYS A 17 -5.18 -1.40 7.20
C LYS A 17 -4.41 -2.03 8.36
N ASP A 18 -3.73 -3.16 8.14
CA ASP A 18 -2.91 -3.82 9.17
C ASP A 18 -1.70 -2.96 9.59
N PHE A 19 -1.33 -1.98 8.77
CA PHE A 19 -0.31 -0.96 9.02
C PHE A 19 -0.91 0.39 9.47
N GLY A 20 -2.18 0.40 9.88
CA GLY A 20 -2.87 1.59 10.36
C GLY A 20 -3.22 2.60 9.27
N TYR A 21 -3.06 2.27 7.99
CA TYR A 21 -3.49 3.16 6.91
C TYR A 21 -5.01 3.21 6.81
N VAL A 22 -5.54 4.42 6.83
CA VAL A 22 -6.96 4.72 6.64
C VAL A 22 -7.17 5.64 5.44
N PRO A 23 -8.24 5.47 4.64
CA PRO A 23 -8.56 6.41 3.58
C PRO A 23 -8.90 7.79 4.14
N THR A 24 -8.22 8.83 3.65
CA THR A 24 -8.46 10.22 4.09
C THR A 24 -9.02 11.10 2.98
N ARG A 25 -8.78 10.75 1.71
CA ARG A 25 -9.33 11.47 0.56
C ARG A 25 -9.44 10.55 -0.66
N GLN A 26 -10.42 10.80 -1.52
CA GLN A 26 -10.44 10.23 -2.87
C GLN A 26 -10.61 11.35 -3.90
N THR A 27 -9.91 11.26 -5.03
CA THR A 27 -10.07 12.17 -6.16
C THR A 27 -10.01 11.37 -7.45
N GLY A 28 -11.13 11.32 -8.16
CA GLY A 28 -11.32 10.39 -9.26
C GLY A 28 -11.06 8.95 -8.80
N SER A 29 -10.20 8.25 -9.53
CA SER A 29 -9.81 6.88 -9.23
C SER A 29 -8.63 6.76 -8.25
N HIS A 30 -8.15 7.84 -7.62
CA HIS A 30 -7.02 7.76 -6.69
C HIS A 30 -7.48 7.93 -5.24
N ILE A 31 -7.08 7.00 -4.38
CA ILE A 31 -7.40 6.99 -2.95
C ILE A 31 -6.13 7.38 -2.19
N ARG A 32 -6.17 8.44 -1.39
CA ARG A 32 -5.11 8.77 -0.43
C ARG A 32 -5.38 8.04 0.89
N LEU A 33 -4.39 7.28 1.34
CA LEU A 33 -4.36 6.69 2.66
C LEU A 33 -3.41 7.47 3.56
N THR A 34 -3.66 7.43 4.87
CA THR A 34 -2.80 8.05 5.89
C THR A 34 -2.68 7.11 7.07
N THR A 35 -1.48 6.97 7.61
CA THR A 35 -1.23 6.31 8.91
C THR A 35 -0.55 7.30 9.84
N GLN A 36 -0.87 7.21 11.14
CA GLN A 36 -0.13 7.92 12.19
C GLN A 36 0.87 7.00 12.91
N GLN A 37 0.92 5.72 12.54
CA GLN A 37 1.87 4.76 13.13
C GLN A 37 3.27 5.09 12.65
N ASN A 38 4.23 5.14 13.58
CA ASN A 38 5.62 5.56 13.31
C ASN A 38 5.73 6.96 12.67
N GLY A 39 4.79 7.85 12.98
CA GLY A 39 4.69 9.18 12.39
C GLY A 39 3.61 9.27 11.29
N GLU A 40 3.30 10.48 10.87
CA GLU A 40 2.35 10.71 9.78
C GLU A 40 2.98 10.32 8.44
N HIS A 41 2.30 9.45 7.70
CA HIS A 41 2.72 9.08 6.36
C HIS A 41 1.53 8.88 5.43
N HIS A 42 1.69 9.33 4.19
CA HIS A 42 0.65 9.32 3.18
C HIS A 42 1.07 8.52 1.96
N ILE A 43 0.16 7.71 1.44
CA ILE A 43 0.33 6.99 0.18
C ILE A 43 -0.91 7.18 -0.68
N THR A 44 -0.72 7.18 -2.00
CA THR A 44 -1.82 7.27 -2.97
C THR A 44 -1.91 5.97 -3.75
N ILE A 45 -3.10 5.37 -3.78
CA ILE A 45 -3.35 4.09 -4.43
C ILE A 45 -4.35 4.32 -5.57
N PRO A 46 -3.99 3.97 -6.82
CA PRO A 46 -4.97 3.90 -7.91
C PRO A 46 -5.99 2.80 -7.62
N ASN A 47 -7.28 3.15 -7.63
CA ASN A 47 -8.41 2.26 -7.45
C ASN A 47 -8.78 1.57 -8.77
N HIS A 48 -7.85 0.78 -9.31
CA HIS A 48 -8.05 0.00 -10.53
C HIS A 48 -8.17 -1.49 -10.20
N SER A 49 -8.75 -2.27 -11.10
CA SER A 49 -8.93 -3.72 -10.93
C SER A 49 -7.61 -4.51 -10.87
N SER A 50 -6.54 -3.98 -11.46
CA SER A 50 -5.19 -4.52 -11.33
C SER A 50 -4.18 -3.37 -11.34
N LEU A 51 -3.24 -3.40 -10.39
CA LEU A 51 -2.14 -2.46 -10.32
C LEU A 51 -0.96 -2.96 -11.15
N ARG A 52 -0.40 -2.08 -11.99
CA ARG A 52 0.86 -2.37 -12.69
C ARG A 52 1.95 -2.71 -11.66
N ILE A 53 2.79 -3.69 -12.00
CA ILE A 53 3.86 -4.18 -11.09
C ILE A 53 4.80 -3.06 -10.62
N GLY A 54 5.10 -2.08 -11.48
CA GLY A 54 5.91 -0.92 -11.13
C GLY A 54 5.25 -0.05 -10.06
N THR A 55 3.97 0.27 -10.24
CA THR A 55 3.17 1.04 -9.27
C THR A 55 3.08 0.31 -7.93
N LEU A 56 2.76 -0.99 -7.96
CA LEU A 56 2.70 -1.80 -6.76
C LEU A 56 4.05 -1.86 -6.05
N SER A 57 5.14 -2.04 -6.79
CA SER A 57 6.48 -2.06 -6.21
C SER A 57 6.84 -0.73 -5.55
N SER A 58 6.55 0.40 -6.18
CA SER A 58 6.83 1.73 -5.60
C SER A 58 6.03 1.99 -4.33
N ILE A 59 4.74 1.61 -4.30
CA ILE A 59 3.91 1.75 -3.10
C ILE A 59 4.46 0.89 -1.96
N LEU A 60 4.79 -0.38 -2.24
CA LEU A 60 5.33 -1.28 -1.23
C LEU A 60 6.69 -0.82 -0.71
N SER A 61 7.56 -0.27 -1.56
CA SER A 61 8.82 0.32 -1.12
C SER A 61 8.59 1.48 -0.16
N ALA A 62 7.71 2.43 -0.49
CA ALA A 62 7.41 3.55 0.40
C ALA A 62 6.85 3.11 1.76
N VAL A 63 6.00 2.07 1.78
CA VAL A 63 5.49 1.49 3.02
C VAL A 63 6.60 0.78 3.81
N ALA A 64 7.46 0.02 3.13
CA ALA A 64 8.58 -0.68 3.77
C ALA A 64 9.53 0.32 4.42
N ASP A 65 9.89 1.39 3.70
CA ASP A 65 10.78 2.45 4.17
C ASP A 65 10.20 3.15 5.40
N HIS A 66 8.91 3.53 5.37
CA HIS A 66 8.24 4.17 6.52
C HIS A 66 8.23 3.29 7.78
N PHE A 67 8.02 1.99 7.62
CA PHE A 67 8.01 1.05 8.74
C PHE A 67 9.39 0.47 9.09
N SER A 68 10.46 0.93 8.42
CA SER A 68 11.81 0.37 8.56
C SER A 68 11.86 -1.16 8.40
N LEU A 69 11.05 -1.68 7.47
CA LEU A 69 10.99 -3.10 7.13
C LEU A 69 11.73 -3.36 5.83
N ASN A 70 12.28 -4.56 5.68
CA ASN A 70 12.67 -5.00 4.35
C ASN A 70 11.45 -5.51 3.56
N ARG A 71 11.61 -5.63 2.24
CA ARG A 71 10.53 -6.04 1.33
C ARG A 71 9.95 -7.41 1.68
N GLU A 72 10.76 -8.34 2.17
CA GLU A 72 10.28 -9.69 2.50
C GLU A 72 9.41 -9.69 3.76
N GLU A 73 9.82 -8.95 4.79
CA GLU A 73 9.05 -8.76 6.02
C GLU A 73 7.71 -8.10 5.76
N LEU A 74 7.71 -7.05 4.93
CA LEU A 74 6.48 -6.37 4.52
C LEU A 74 5.53 -7.34 3.81
N LEU A 75 6.04 -8.13 2.86
CA LEU A 75 5.21 -9.08 2.11
C LEU A 75 4.62 -10.17 3.01
N LYS A 76 5.39 -10.71 3.96
CA LYS A 76 4.91 -11.71 4.94
C LYS A 76 3.81 -11.17 5.86
N LYS A 77 3.81 -9.85 6.12
CA LYS A 77 2.76 -9.21 6.92
C LYS A 77 1.51 -8.90 6.11
N LEU A 78 1.64 -8.68 4.79
CA LEU A 78 0.52 -8.35 3.90
C LEU A 78 -0.17 -9.56 3.29
N PHE A 79 0.52 -10.70 3.16
CA PHE A 79 0.05 -11.91 2.45
C PHE A 79 0.42 -13.18 3.21
#